data_AF-A0A2M8JHC1-F1
#
_entry.id   AF-A0A2M8JHC1-F1
#
_cell.length_a   1.000
_cell.length_b   1.000
_cell.length_c   1.000
_cell.angle_alpha   90.00
_cell.angle_beta   90.00
_cell.angle_gamma   90.00
#
_symmetry.space_group_name_H-M   'P 1'
#
loop_
_entity.id
_entity.type
_entity.pdbx_description
1 polymer ?
#
loop_
_entity_poly.entity_id
_entity_poly.type
_entity_poly.pdbx_seq_one_letter_code
_entity_poly.pdbx_strand_id
1 'polypeptide(L)'
;MNNNDIFKKLRVALQLRDDQIEDILKLVDFRMSKGEIGNFFRNADHPKYVECGDQVLRNFLNGLVIHLRGTKENPKNAMEVIKQNQAEIKVKPNLKPKSTSDKTTQTQKENQSTPKKKFNPKKNTPKVVVVEKVKFKNGKK
;
A
#
# COMPACT_ATOMS: atom_id res chain seq x y z
N MET A 1 -26.09 -7.99 -5.06
CA MET A 1 -24.67 -8.18 -5.40
C MET A 1 -24.01 -6.83 -5.21
N ASN A 2 -23.08 -6.70 -4.26
CA ASN A 2 -22.36 -5.46 -3.98
C ASN A 2 -20.99 -5.46 -4.67
N ASN A 3 -20.30 -4.32 -4.71
CA ASN A 3 -18.97 -4.18 -5.31
C ASN A 3 -17.93 -5.13 -4.72
N ASN A 4 -17.98 -5.37 -3.40
CA ASN A 4 -17.11 -6.36 -2.75
C ASN A 4 -17.34 -7.77 -3.33
N ASP A 5 -18.58 -8.15 -3.63
CA ASP A 5 -18.90 -9.46 -4.22
C ASP A 5 -18.33 -9.56 -5.64
N ILE A 6 -18.49 -8.51 -6.44
CA ILE A 6 -17.96 -8.44 -7.80
C ILE A 6 -16.43 -8.56 -7.76
N PHE A 7 -15.79 -7.78 -6.90
CA PHE A 7 -14.34 -7.79 -6.78
C PHE A 7 -13.82 -9.15 -6.30
N LYS A 8 -14.48 -9.76 -5.30
CA LYS A 8 -14.15 -11.10 -4.82
C LYS A 8 -14.32 -12.16 -5.92
N LYS A 9 -15.41 -12.10 -6.70
CA LYS A 9 -15.64 -13.02 -7.82
C LYS A 9 -14.58 -12.87 -8.91
N LEU A 10 -14.22 -11.65 -9.29
CA LEU A 10 -13.18 -11.40 -10.29
C LEU A 10 -11.81 -11.92 -9.84
N ARG A 11 -11.46 -11.70 -8.57
CA ARG A 11 -10.23 -12.25 -7.98
C ARG A 11 -10.20 -13.78 -8.13
N VAL A 12 -11.28 -14.47 -7.75
CA VAL A 12 -11.33 -15.94 -7.80
C VAL A 12 -11.37 -16.46 -9.23
N ALA A 13 -12.18 -15.86 -10.10
CA ALA A 13 -12.31 -16.27 -11.50
C ALA A 13 -10.99 -16.16 -12.28
N LEU A 14 -10.21 -15.11 -12.03
CA LEU A 14 -8.90 -14.88 -12.66
C LEU A 14 -7.74 -15.45 -11.84
N GLN A 15 -8.03 -16.12 -10.71
CA GLN A 15 -7.06 -16.69 -9.78
C GLN A 15 -5.94 -15.71 -9.37
N LEU A 16 -6.34 -14.48 -9.05
CA LEU A 16 -5.41 -13.42 -8.67
C LEU A 16 -5.02 -13.50 -7.19
N ARG A 17 -3.74 -13.26 -6.91
CA ARG A 17 -3.20 -13.06 -5.56
C ARG A 17 -3.27 -11.58 -5.20
N ASP A 18 -3.30 -11.26 -3.90
CA ASP A 18 -3.38 -9.86 -3.44
C ASP A 18 -2.19 -9.02 -3.94
N ASP A 19 -1.00 -9.63 -4.04
CA ASP A 19 0.20 -8.98 -4.61
C ASP A 19 -0.01 -8.60 -6.08
N GLN A 20 -0.66 -9.47 -6.86
CA GLN A 20 -0.93 -9.22 -8.28
C GLN A 20 -2.00 -8.14 -8.44
N ILE A 21 -3.00 -8.10 -7.56
CA ILE A 21 -4.00 -7.02 -7.54
C ILE A 21 -3.34 -5.69 -7.25
N GLU A 22 -2.38 -5.67 -6.32
CA GLU A 22 -1.57 -4.48 -6.02
C GLU A 22 -0.84 -3.97 -7.28
N ASP A 23 -0.19 -4.88 -8.01
CA ASP A 23 0.55 -4.54 -9.23
C ASP A 23 -0.37 -4.08 -10.36
N ILE A 24 -1.57 -4.68 -10.50
CA ILE A 24 -2.59 -4.27 -11.47
C ILE A 24 -3.07 -2.84 -11.18
N LEU A 25 -3.30 -2.50 -9.91
CA LEU A 25 -3.74 -1.16 -9.53
C LEU A 25 -2.64 -0.10 -9.76
N LYS A 26 -1.36 -0.47 -9.58
CA LYS A 26 -0.23 0.42 -9.90
C LYS A 26 -0.16 0.79 -11.38
N LEU A 27 -0.66 -0.05 -12.29
CA LEU A 27 -0.67 0.24 -13.75
C LEU A 27 -1.53 1.46 -14.10
N VAL A 28 -2.52 1.79 -13.27
CA VAL A 28 -3.40 2.96 -13.44
C VAL A 28 -3.08 4.05 -12.42
N ASP A 29 -1.86 4.06 -11.90
CA ASP A 29 -1.37 4.98 -10.86
C ASP A 29 -2.20 4.99 -9.57
N PHE A 30 -2.96 3.92 -9.32
CA PHE A 30 -3.75 3.79 -8.11
C PHE A 30 -2.95 3.03 -7.05
N ARG A 31 -2.44 3.76 -6.06
CA ARG A 31 -1.63 3.19 -4.99
C ARG A 31 -2.52 2.67 -3.87
N MET A 32 -2.41 1.37 -3.61
CA MET A 32 -3.10 0.71 -2.52
C MET A 32 -2.21 -0.43 -2.02
N SER A 33 -2.17 -0.65 -0.71
CA SER A 33 -1.35 -1.71 -0.12
C SER A 33 -2.07 -3.06 -0.13
N LYS A 34 -1.31 -4.16 -0.13
CA LYS A 34 -1.83 -5.52 0.08
C LYS A 34 -2.80 -5.64 1.27
N GLY A 35 -2.52 -4.92 2.37
CA GLY A 35 -3.35 -4.95 3.58
C GLY A 35 -4.74 -4.36 3.37
N GLU A 36 -4.82 -3.24 2.65
CA GLU A 36 -6.08 -2.58 2.29
C GLU A 36 -6.88 -3.42 1.29
N ILE A 37 -6.20 -4.01 0.31
CA ILE A 37 -6.80 -4.95 -0.65
C ILE A 37 -7.46 -6.12 0.09
N GLY A 38 -6.75 -6.70 1.07
CA GLY A 38 -7.26 -7.79 1.90
C GLY A 38 -8.52 -7.42 2.70
N ASN A 39 -8.71 -6.15 3.05
CA ASN A 39 -9.86 -5.69 3.83
C ASN A 39 -11.18 -5.76 3.05
N PHE A 40 -11.17 -5.54 1.73
CA PHE A 40 -12.37 -5.66 0.88
C PHE A 40 -12.91 -7.08 0.81
N PHE A 41 -12.05 -8.09 0.99
CA PHE A 41 -12.41 -9.50 0.85
C PHE A 41 -12.85 -10.15 2.16
N ARG A 42 -12.80 -9.43 3.28
CA ARG A 42 -13.27 -9.94 4.58
C ARG A 42 -14.80 -10.05 4.60
N ASN A 43 -15.31 -10.73 5.62
CA ASN A 43 -16.75 -10.77 5.88
C ASN A 43 -17.21 -9.44 6.49
N ALA A 44 -18.47 -9.06 6.27
CA ALA A 44 -19.03 -7.79 6.74
C ALA A 44 -18.92 -7.60 8.26
N ASP A 45 -18.99 -8.69 9.03
CA ASP A 45 -18.89 -8.66 10.50
C ASP A 45 -17.46 -8.49 11.04
N HIS A 46 -16.45 -8.49 10.16
CA HIS A 46 -15.05 -8.40 10.59
C HIS A 46 -14.67 -6.94 10.92
N PRO A 47 -13.97 -6.63 12.03
CA PRO A 47 -13.65 -5.25 12.43
C PRO A 47 -12.86 -4.41 11.41
N LYS A 48 -12.08 -5.09 10.57
CA LYS A 48 -11.29 -4.51 9.48
C LYS A 48 -11.95 -4.64 8.10
N TYR A 49 -13.24 -4.99 8.04
CA TYR A 49 -13.98 -5.00 6.79
C TYR A 49 -14.10 -3.58 6.25
N VAL A 50 -13.90 -3.42 4.95
CA VAL A 50 -14.08 -2.14 4.26
C VAL A 50 -14.92 -2.39 3.02
N GLU A 51 -15.91 -1.53 2.80
CA GLU A 51 -16.72 -1.56 1.59
C GLU A 51 -15.90 -1.10 0.37
N CYS A 52 -16.03 -1.82 -0.74
CA CYS A 52 -15.36 -1.51 -1.99
C CYS A 52 -16.15 -0.41 -2.72
N GLY A 53 -15.59 0.80 -2.75
CA GLY A 53 -16.18 1.90 -3.50
C GLY A 53 -16.06 1.72 -5.02
N ASP A 54 -16.96 2.35 -5.77
CA ASP A 54 -16.97 2.31 -7.24
C ASP A 54 -15.64 2.75 -7.86
N GLN A 55 -14.95 3.70 -7.23
CA GLN A 55 -13.67 4.22 -7.71
C GLN A 55 -12.59 3.11 -7.74
N VAL A 56 -12.54 2.29 -6.69
CA VAL A 56 -11.58 1.19 -6.59
C VAL A 56 -11.89 0.14 -7.66
N LEU A 57 -13.17 -0.25 -7.77
CA LEU A 57 -13.58 -1.24 -8.74
C LEU A 57 -13.35 -0.78 -10.19
N ARG A 58 -13.64 0.49 -10.51
CA ARG A 58 -13.38 1.08 -11.82
C ARG A 58 -11.89 1.07 -12.17
N ASN A 59 -11.04 1.52 -11.25
CA ASN A 59 -9.60 1.54 -11.45
C ASN A 59 -9.03 0.13 -11.62
N PHE A 60 -9.52 -0.83 -10.81
CA PHE A 60 -9.16 -2.23 -10.96
C PHE A 60 -9.52 -2.80 -12.32
N LEU A 61 -10.74 -2.55 -12.81
CA LEU A 61 -11.18 -3.00 -14.14
C LEU A 61 -10.34 -2.39 -15.27
N ASN A 62 -10.01 -1.09 -15.19
CA ASN A 62 -9.11 -0.44 -16.14
C ASN A 62 -7.70 -1.07 -16.10
N GLY A 63 -7.19 -1.34 -14.90
CA GLY A 63 -5.92 -2.03 -14.71
C GLY A 63 -5.94 -3.45 -15.29
N LEU A 64 -7.04 -4.18 -15.13
CA LEU A 64 -7.21 -5.52 -15.71
C LEU A 64 -7.16 -5.51 -17.23
N VAL A 65 -7.73 -4.49 -17.88
CA VAL A 65 -7.63 -4.33 -19.34
C VAL A 65 -6.17 -4.22 -19.76
N ILE A 66 -5.38 -3.38 -19.08
CA ILE A 66 -3.95 -3.22 -19.37
C ILE A 66 -3.17 -4.50 -19.07
N HIS A 67 -3.47 -5.18 -17.96
CA HIS A 67 -2.77 -6.39 -17.55
C HIS A 67 -3.02 -7.57 -18.51
N LEU A 68 -4.28 -7.80 -18.90
CA LEU A 68 -4.67 -8.95 -19.73
C LEU A 68 -4.53 -8.69 -21.22
N ARG A 69 -4.89 -7.49 -21.71
CA ARG A 69 -4.90 -7.17 -23.14
C ARG A 69 -3.70 -6.34 -23.57
N GLY A 70 -2.94 -5.78 -22.63
CA GLY A 70 -1.83 -4.88 -22.93
C GLY A 70 -2.27 -3.45 -23.25
N THR A 71 -1.30 -2.57 -23.42
CA THR A 71 -1.50 -1.21 -23.92
C THR A 71 -1.72 -1.23 -25.42
N LYS A 72 -2.27 -0.15 -25.99
CA LYS A 72 -2.43 -0.01 -27.46
C LYS A 72 -1.12 -0.26 -28.22
N GLU A 73 0.00 0.18 -27.65
CA GLU A 73 1.34 0.02 -28.23
C GLU A 73 1.95 -1.38 -28.04
N ASN A 74 1.43 -2.19 -27.11
CA ASN A 74 1.98 -3.52 -26.81
C ASN A 74 0.84 -4.48 -26.38
N PRO A 75 0.16 -5.10 -27.35
CA PRO A 75 -0.95 -6.01 -27.07
C PRO A 75 -0.45 -7.31 -26.43
N LYS A 76 -1.22 -7.82 -25.47
CA LYS A 76 -0.97 -9.10 -24.78
C LYS A 76 -2.15 -10.06 -24.98
N ASN A 77 -1.83 -11.35 -25.01
CA ASN A 77 -2.83 -12.42 -25.05
C ASN A 77 -3.33 -12.72 -23.64
N ALA A 78 -4.61 -12.42 -23.37
CA ALA A 78 -5.23 -12.62 -22.05
C ALA A 78 -5.12 -14.07 -21.56
N MET A 79 -5.20 -15.05 -22.47
CA MET A 79 -5.17 -16.48 -22.13
C MET A 79 -3.80 -16.91 -21.57
N GLU A 80 -2.72 -16.33 -22.07
CA GLU A 80 -1.36 -16.62 -21.62
C GLU A 80 -1.13 -16.07 -20.21
N VAL A 81 -1.58 -14.84 -19.96
CA VAL A 81 -1.47 -14.19 -18.63
C VAL A 81 -2.24 -14.98 -17.58
N ILE A 82 -3.46 -15.43 -17.89
CA ILE A 82 -4.24 -16.27 -16.98
C ILE A 82 -3.51 -17.60 -16.71
N LYS A 83 -2.95 -18.25 -17.73
CA LYS A 83 -2.18 -19.49 -17.56
C LYS A 83 -0.94 -19.28 -16.69
N GLN A 84 -0.27 -18.14 -16.80
CA GLN A 84 0.86 -17.76 -15.94
C GLN A 84 0.43 -17.63 -14.47
N ASN A 85 -0.69 -16.95 -14.19
CA ASN A 85 -1.23 -16.84 -12.84
C ASN A 85 -1.51 -18.21 -12.21
N GLN A 86 -2.10 -19.14 -12.98
CA GLN A 86 -2.35 -20.51 -12.55
C GLN A 86 -1.05 -21.28 -12.24
N ALA A 87 -0.01 -21.08 -13.05
CA ALA A 87 1.28 -21.71 -12.84
C ALA A 87 1.96 -21.21 -11.56
N GLU A 88 1.88 -19.90 -11.26
CA GLU A 88 2.46 -19.33 -10.05
C GLU A 88 1.84 -19.89 -8.76
N ILE A 89 0.55 -20.21 -8.77
CA ILE A 89 -0.13 -20.83 -7.62
C ILE A 89 0.42 -22.24 -7.35
N LYS A 90 0.70 -23.02 -8.40
CA LYS A 90 1.19 -24.40 -8.28
C LYS A 90 2.65 -24.50 -7.82
N VAL A 91 3.49 -23.53 -8.19
CA VAL A 91 4.93 -23.56 -7.91
C VAL A 91 5.28 -23.05 -6.51
N LYS A 92 4.39 -22.30 -5.84
CA LYS A 92 4.65 -21.69 -4.51
C LYS A 92 3.78 -22.24 -3.36
N PRO A 93 3.71 -23.56 -3.06
CA PRO A 93 3.02 -24.01 -1.84
C PRO A 93 3.78 -23.66 -0.56
N ASN A 94 5.11 -23.46 -0.61
CA ASN A 94 5.92 -23.42 0.61
C ASN A 94 7.15 -22.49 0.53
N LEU A 95 6.95 -21.22 0.19
CA LEU A 95 7.95 -20.17 0.43
C LEU A 95 7.42 -19.25 1.52
N LYS A 96 7.95 -19.41 2.75
CA LYS A 96 7.90 -18.37 3.78
C LYS A 96 8.27 -17.03 3.14
N PRO A 97 7.55 -15.93 3.43
CA PRO A 97 7.92 -14.63 2.89
C PRO A 97 9.34 -14.32 3.35
N LYS A 98 10.27 -14.30 2.39
CA LYS A 98 11.65 -13.87 2.59
C LYS A 98 11.62 -12.36 2.76
N SER A 99 11.43 -11.91 4.00
CA SER A 99 11.86 -10.59 4.43
C SER A 99 13.39 -10.57 4.44
N THR A 100 14.01 -9.84 3.52
CA THR A 100 15.41 -9.34 3.52
C THR A 100 15.64 -8.73 2.12
N SER A 101 16.17 -7.53 1.91
CA SER A 101 17.03 -6.61 2.67
C SER A 101 16.80 -5.19 2.10
N ASP A 102 17.01 -4.08 2.82
CA ASP A 102 18.34 -3.63 3.24
C ASP A 102 18.38 -2.99 4.63
N LYS A 103 19.40 -3.41 5.37
CA LYS A 103 19.88 -2.80 6.60
C LYS A 103 21.39 -2.62 6.42
N THR A 104 21.91 -1.41 6.61
CA THR A 104 23.26 -1.20 7.15
C THR A 104 23.17 -0.07 8.20
N THR A 105 22.97 -0.36 9.50
CA THR A 105 23.94 -0.52 10.62
C THR A 105 24.29 0.85 11.26
N GLN A 106 24.39 1.11 12.58
CA GLN A 106 24.80 0.36 13.78
C GLN A 106 24.06 0.93 15.03
N THR A 107 23.47 0.14 15.93
CA THR A 107 24.03 -0.48 17.17
C THR A 107 24.55 0.59 18.16
N GLN A 108 24.13 0.71 19.42
CA GLN A 108 24.36 -0.25 20.52
C GLN A 108 23.34 -0.14 21.68
N LYS A 109 23.16 -1.27 22.36
CA LYS A 109 22.43 -1.50 23.62
C LYS A 109 23.20 -0.93 24.82
N GLU A 110 22.50 -0.53 25.89
CA GLU A 110 22.78 -1.04 27.24
C GLU A 110 21.66 -0.74 28.26
N ASN A 111 21.72 -1.46 29.37
CA ASN A 111 20.63 -1.89 30.24
C ASN A 111 20.79 -1.27 31.66
N GLN A 112 19.67 -1.06 32.36
CA GLN A 112 19.51 -0.91 33.82
C GLN A 112 20.09 0.32 34.57
N SER A 113 19.22 1.06 35.27
CA SER A 113 19.31 1.33 36.73
C SER A 113 18.27 2.37 37.21
N THR A 114 17.66 2.13 38.37
CA THR A 114 17.17 3.17 39.30
C THR A 114 17.95 2.98 40.61
N PRO A 115 18.28 4.00 41.45
CA PRO A 115 17.32 4.94 42.06
C PRO A 115 17.81 6.40 42.38
N LYS A 116 16.81 7.23 42.72
CA LYS A 116 16.75 8.61 43.29
C LYS A 116 18.01 9.30 43.89
N LYS A 117 18.21 10.59 43.55
CA LYS A 117 18.62 11.66 44.51
C LYS A 117 18.19 13.08 44.04
N LYS A 118 17.93 13.97 45.01
CA LYS A 118 17.11 15.22 44.94
C LYS A 118 17.92 16.53 44.71
N PHE A 119 17.21 17.54 44.16
CA PHE A 119 17.15 19.00 44.51
C PHE A 119 18.04 20.08 43.81
N ASN A 120 17.42 20.84 42.88
CA ASN A 120 17.27 22.33 42.67
C ASN A 120 18.48 23.33 42.63
N PRO A 121 18.34 24.61 42.17
CA PRO A 121 17.51 25.29 41.13
C PRO A 121 18.26 26.36 40.23
N LYS A 122 17.51 27.02 39.31
CA LYS A 122 17.77 28.27 38.50
C LYS A 122 18.60 28.09 37.21
N LYS A 123 18.33 28.73 36.05
CA LYS A 123 17.69 30.03 35.71
C LYS A 123 17.28 30.04 34.20
N ASN A 124 16.19 30.75 33.88
CA ASN A 124 15.61 30.98 32.53
C ASN A 124 16.55 31.66 31.52
N THR A 125 16.46 31.27 30.23
CA THR A 125 16.41 32.18 29.05
C THR A 125 15.83 31.46 27.80
N PRO A 126 14.89 32.07 27.05
CA PRO A 126 14.33 31.48 25.83
C PRO A 126 15.19 31.80 24.59
N LYS A 127 15.31 30.87 23.63
CA LYS A 127 15.85 31.17 22.29
C LYS A 127 14.70 31.34 21.30
N VAL A 128 14.69 32.52 20.68
CA VAL A 128 13.66 33.09 19.80
C VAL A 128 13.64 32.39 18.44
N VAL A 129 12.43 32.20 17.91
CA VAL A 129 12.13 31.63 16.59
C VAL A 129 12.31 32.70 15.51
N VAL A 130 13.10 32.41 14.46
CA VAL A 130 13.15 33.25 13.25
C VAL A 130 12.11 32.71 12.26
N VAL A 131 10.96 33.39 12.14
CA VAL A 131 10.00 33.15 11.04
C VAL A 131 10.02 34.37 10.13
N GLU A 132 10.55 34.18 8.94
CA GLU A 132 10.56 35.19 7.89
C GLU A 132 9.17 35.25 7.23
N LYS A 133 8.55 36.43 7.23
CA LYS A 133 7.23 36.68 6.62
C LYS A 133 7.40 37.16 5.19
N VAL A 134 7.16 36.30 4.20
CA VAL A 134 7.11 36.68 2.78
C VAL A 134 5.80 37.41 2.48
N LYS A 135 5.87 38.62 1.92
CA LYS A 135 4.71 39.44 1.51
C LYS A 135 4.76 39.65 -0.01
N PHE A 136 3.76 39.15 -0.73
CA PHE A 136 3.62 39.36 -2.18
C PHE A 136 2.84 40.66 -2.47
N LYS A 137 3.31 41.44 -3.45
CA LYS A 137 2.63 42.66 -3.92
C LYS A 137 2.67 42.71 -5.46
N ASN A 138 1.68 42.09 -6.10
CA ASN A 138 1.47 42.25 -7.55
C ASN A 138 0.57 43.46 -7.78
N GLY A 139 1.19 44.58 -8.13
CA GLY A 139 0.51 45.80 -8.55
C GLY A 139 -0.19 45.65 -9.90
N LYS A 140 -1.31 46.35 -10.07
CA LYS A 140 -1.88 46.67 -11.38
C LYS A 140 -2.25 48.15 -11.45
N LYS A 141 -1.76 48.75 -12.54
CA LYS A 141 -1.99 50.07 -13.14
C LYS A 141 -1.29 51.25 -12.48
#